data_AF-A0A264Y6W2-F1
#
_entry.id   AF-A0A264Y6W2-F1
#
_cell.length_a   1.000
_cell.length_b   1.000
_cell.length_c   1.000
_cell.angle_alpha   90.00
_cell.angle_beta   90.00
_cell.angle_gamma   90.00
#
_symmetry.space_group_name_H-M   'P 1'
#
loop_
_entity.id
_entity.type
_entity.pdbx_description
1 polymer ?
#
loop_
_entity_poly.entity_id
_entity_poly.type
_entity_poly.pdbx_seq_one_letter_code
_entity_poly.pdbx_strand_id
1 'polypeptide(L)'
;MRLSDKDENGSRTMNTHLHIIEPYTNLYRVAPSPELKERLVNLLHIFTDRLLNKQTNHLDLFFNDEWQGRRNIQSFGHDIEASWLLHETALVIGDKDVLQWIEPVVKNVAVAADEGLLDDGSMIYERWTDTGKTDRSLQWWVQCENIIGHVNLWQHFGKEACLSIAARCWNYTKTRLVDQKNGEWYWSINEDGSVNHSDDKAGFWKCPYHNTRMCLEIMERM
;
A
#
# COMPACT_ATOMS: atom_id res chain seq x y z
N MET A 1 -6.12 6.02 -19.49
CA MET A 1 -5.44 4.82 -20.05
C MET A 1 -5.79 3.68 -19.11
N ARG A 2 -6.58 2.71 -19.56
CA ARG A 2 -7.11 1.63 -18.71
C ARG A 2 -6.15 0.46 -18.74
N LEU A 3 -5.67 -0.01 -17.58
CA LEU A 3 -4.71 -1.10 -17.48
C LEU A 3 -5.38 -2.41 -17.00
N SER A 4 -6.49 -2.30 -16.27
CA SER A 4 -7.31 -3.45 -15.88
C SER A 4 -8.82 -3.18 -16.05
N ASP A 5 -9.62 -4.24 -16.06
CA ASP A 5 -11.08 -4.09 -16.08
C ASP A 5 -11.64 -3.40 -14.81
N LYS A 6 -10.86 -3.37 -13.72
CA LYS A 6 -11.21 -2.72 -12.46
C LYS A 6 -10.90 -1.21 -12.45
N ASP A 7 -10.09 -0.72 -13.39
CA ASP A 7 -9.69 0.69 -13.41
C ASP A 7 -10.78 1.57 -14.02
N GLU A 8 -11.15 2.64 -13.30
CA GLU A 8 -11.86 3.76 -13.93
C GLU A 8 -10.92 4.44 -14.93
N ASN A 9 -11.47 4.97 -16.03
CA ASN A 9 -10.67 5.66 -17.06
C ASN A 9 -10.25 7.07 -16.61
N GLY A 10 -9.62 7.19 -15.44
CA GLY A 10 -8.97 8.39 -14.97
C GLY A 10 -7.69 8.66 -15.77
N SER A 11 -7.42 9.93 -16.05
CA SER A 11 -6.15 10.34 -16.64
C SER A 11 -5.03 10.41 -15.59
N ARG A 12 -5.39 10.50 -14.30
CA ARG A 12 -4.48 10.45 -13.15
C ARG A 12 -4.96 9.39 -12.16
N THR A 13 -4.03 8.58 -11.65
CA THR A 13 -4.34 7.56 -10.63
C THR A 13 -3.38 7.69 -9.45
N MET A 14 -3.87 7.39 -8.24
CA MET A 14 -3.00 7.32 -7.06
C MET A 14 -1.91 6.26 -7.26
N ASN A 15 -2.29 5.09 -7.79
CA ASN A 15 -1.37 3.98 -8.02
C ASN A 15 -0.17 4.37 -8.92
N THR A 16 -0.41 5.12 -10.00
CA THR A 16 0.68 5.62 -10.85
C THR A 16 1.60 6.59 -10.09
N HIS A 17 1.05 7.46 -9.23
CA HIS A 17 1.89 8.37 -8.44
C HIS A 17 2.67 7.64 -7.34
N LEU A 18 2.10 6.57 -6.78
CA LEU A 18 2.74 5.71 -5.77
C LEU A 18 3.97 5.02 -6.36
N HIS A 19 3.84 4.44 -7.55
CA HIS A 19 4.96 3.83 -8.26
C HIS A 19 5.83 4.83 -9.06
N ILE A 20 5.61 6.14 -8.91
CA ILE A 20 6.59 7.17 -9.29
C ILE A 20 7.42 7.60 -8.07
N ILE A 21 6.78 7.81 -6.91
CA ILE A 21 7.50 8.25 -5.72
C ILE A 21 8.48 7.19 -5.23
N GLU A 22 8.09 5.91 -5.27
CA GLU A 22 8.96 4.80 -4.87
C GLU A 22 10.30 4.74 -5.65
N PRO A 23 10.33 4.64 -6.99
CA PRO A 23 11.60 4.60 -7.71
C PRO A 23 12.36 5.92 -7.63
N TYR A 24 11.68 7.08 -7.49
CA TYR A 24 12.36 8.35 -7.26
C TYR A 24 13.05 8.39 -5.90
N THR A 25 12.43 7.81 -4.87
CA THR A 25 13.03 7.67 -3.54
C THR A 25 14.27 6.79 -3.60
N ASN A 26 14.19 5.66 -4.30
CA ASN A 26 15.35 4.79 -4.52
C ASN A 26 16.46 5.47 -5.33
N LEU A 27 16.13 6.23 -6.38
CA LEU A 27 17.11 6.99 -7.14
C LEU A 27 17.77 8.07 -6.26
N TYR A 28 16.99 8.78 -5.45
CA TYR A 28 17.52 9.81 -4.56
C TYR A 28 18.45 9.23 -3.49
N ARG A 29 18.12 8.04 -2.97
CA ARG A 29 18.94 7.32 -1.99
C ARG A 29 20.37 7.07 -2.48
N VAL A 30 20.57 6.81 -3.78
CA VAL A 30 21.88 6.49 -4.36
C VAL A 30 22.52 7.64 -5.14
N ALA A 31 21.71 8.61 -5.62
CA ALA A 31 22.16 9.73 -6.43
C ALA A 31 21.35 11.00 -6.09
N PRO A 32 21.55 11.59 -4.89
CA PRO A 32 20.77 12.74 -4.45
C PRO A 32 21.07 13.98 -5.29
N SER A 33 20.04 14.71 -5.71
CA SER A 33 20.16 16.03 -6.32
C SER A 33 19.09 17.00 -5.80
N PRO A 34 19.34 18.33 -5.82
CA PRO A 34 18.34 19.32 -5.43
C PRO A 34 17.05 19.21 -6.24
N GLU A 35 17.15 18.95 -7.55
CA GLU A 35 16.00 18.80 -8.45
C GLU A 35 15.17 17.57 -8.08
N LEU A 36 15.82 16.43 -7.79
CA LEU A 36 15.10 15.22 -7.40
C LEU A 36 14.44 15.36 -6.02
N LYS A 37 15.08 16.06 -5.08
CA LYS A 37 14.45 16.42 -3.79
C LYS A 37 13.18 17.25 -4.04
N GLU A 38 13.24 18.26 -4.90
CA GLU A 38 12.07 19.08 -5.25
C GLU A 38 10.92 18.21 -5.83
N ARG A 39 11.24 17.26 -6.71
CA ARG A 39 10.23 16.34 -7.29
C ARG A 39 9.62 15.42 -6.24
N LEU A 40 10.41 14.87 -5.33
CA LEU A 40 9.91 14.05 -4.23
C LEU A 40 8.99 14.85 -3.29
N VAL A 41 9.41 16.06 -2.89
CA VAL A 41 8.58 16.94 -2.05
C VAL A 41 7.27 17.31 -2.78
N ASN A 42 7.32 17.58 -4.09
CA ASN A 42 6.11 17.81 -4.88
C ASN A 42 5.19 16.56 -4.95
N LEU A 43 5.74 15.35 -5.04
CA LEU A 43 4.95 14.13 -4.99
C LEU A 43 4.29 13.96 -3.63
N LEU A 44 5.00 14.21 -2.54
CA LEU A 44 4.43 14.24 -1.18
C LEU A 44 3.25 15.23 -1.10
N HIS A 45 3.37 16.43 -1.68
CA HIS A 45 2.26 17.39 -1.76
C HIS A 45 1.07 16.85 -2.56
N ILE A 46 1.30 16.16 -3.67
CA ILE A 46 0.21 15.53 -4.42
C ILE A 46 -0.53 14.51 -3.54
N PHE A 47 0.19 13.70 -2.78
CA PHE A 47 -0.41 12.75 -1.84
C PHE A 47 -1.25 13.44 -0.77
N THR A 48 -0.73 14.47 -0.10
CA THR A 48 -1.44 15.12 1.01
C THR A 48 -2.55 16.07 0.57
N ASP A 49 -2.43 16.68 -0.61
CA ASP A 49 -3.30 17.80 -1.01
C ASP A 49 -4.35 17.39 -2.04
N ARG A 50 -4.08 16.35 -2.84
CA ARG A 50 -4.97 15.91 -3.93
C ARG A 50 -5.57 14.53 -3.68
N LEU A 51 -4.71 13.57 -3.33
CA LEU A 51 -5.07 12.15 -3.20
C LEU A 51 -5.74 11.87 -1.84
N LEU A 52 -5.22 12.44 -0.76
CA LEU A 52 -5.76 12.25 0.58
C LEU A 52 -7.16 12.84 0.73
N ASN A 53 -8.12 12.00 1.10
CA ASN A 53 -9.44 12.41 1.53
C ASN A 53 -9.38 12.88 2.98
N LYS A 54 -9.52 14.18 3.23
CA LYS A 54 -9.37 14.76 4.58
C LYS A 54 -10.49 14.40 5.55
N GLN A 55 -11.60 13.84 5.07
CA GLN A 55 -12.72 13.42 5.92
C GLN A 55 -12.52 11.98 6.42
N THR A 56 -11.92 11.12 5.61
CA THR A 56 -11.82 9.67 5.89
C THR A 56 -10.39 9.19 6.11
N ASN A 57 -9.39 10.00 5.75
CA ASN A 57 -7.96 9.67 5.71
C ASN A 57 -7.55 8.55 4.74
N HIS A 58 -8.45 8.06 3.89
CA HIS A 58 -8.10 7.18 2.77
C HIS A 58 -7.53 7.97 1.58
N LEU A 59 -6.78 7.28 0.71
CA LEU A 59 -6.30 7.83 -0.55
C LEU A 59 -7.28 7.51 -1.69
N ASP A 60 -7.86 8.55 -2.27
CA ASP A 60 -8.75 8.40 -3.42
C ASP A 60 -7.97 7.94 -4.67
N LEU A 61 -8.51 7.00 -5.44
CA LEU A 61 -7.76 6.27 -6.45
C LEU A 61 -7.69 6.92 -7.84
N PHE A 62 -8.79 7.48 -8.33
CA PHE A 62 -8.95 7.85 -9.74
C PHE A 62 -9.40 9.31 -9.91
N PHE A 63 -8.74 10.03 -10.82
CA PHE A 63 -9.00 11.43 -11.10
C PHE A 63 -8.89 11.76 -12.59
N ASN A 64 -9.57 12.84 -12.98
CA ASN A 64 -9.33 13.53 -14.26
C ASN A 64 -8.13 14.50 -14.17
N ASP A 65 -7.89 15.24 -15.25
CA ASP A 65 -6.75 16.15 -15.37
C ASP A 65 -6.81 17.32 -14.37
N GLU A 66 -8.03 17.69 -13.95
CA GLU A 66 -8.33 18.73 -12.97
C GLU A 66 -8.34 18.23 -11.51
N TRP A 67 -7.91 16.99 -11.23
CA TRP A 67 -7.92 16.37 -9.90
C TRP A 67 -9.32 16.19 -9.28
N GLN A 68 -10.32 16.01 -10.13
CA GLN A 68 -11.68 15.66 -9.74
C GLN A 68 -11.88 14.16 -9.95
N GLY A 69 -12.49 13.50 -8.97
CA GLY A 69 -12.74 12.06 -8.97
C GLY A 69 -14.03 11.75 -8.21
N ARG A 70 -14.53 10.52 -8.34
CA ARG A 70 -15.72 10.07 -7.61
C ARG A 70 -15.47 9.91 -6.11
N ARG A 71 -14.22 9.63 -5.73
CA ARG A 71 -13.79 9.50 -4.32
C ARG A 71 -14.63 8.49 -3.54
N ASN A 72 -14.96 7.37 -4.21
CA ASN A 72 -15.89 6.35 -3.74
C ASN A 72 -15.24 4.99 -3.50
N ILE A 73 -13.93 4.83 -3.73
CA ILE A 73 -13.21 3.56 -3.55
C ILE A 73 -12.15 3.76 -2.48
N GLN A 74 -12.16 2.87 -1.48
CA GLN A 74 -11.15 2.78 -0.45
C GLN A 74 -10.37 1.50 -0.66
N SER A 75 -9.06 1.62 -0.87
CA SER A 75 -8.17 0.51 -1.17
C SER A 75 -7.20 0.29 -0.03
N PHE A 76 -7.52 -0.65 0.85
CA PHE A 76 -6.81 -0.83 2.11
C PHE A 76 -5.35 -1.20 1.89
N GLY A 77 -5.07 -2.03 0.87
CA GLY A 77 -3.70 -2.38 0.47
C GLY A 77 -2.88 -1.18 0.01
N HIS A 78 -3.43 -0.33 -0.85
CA HIS A 78 -2.70 0.86 -1.30
C HIS A 78 -2.56 1.91 -0.19
N ASP A 79 -3.55 2.04 0.70
CA ASP A 79 -3.45 2.95 1.85
C ASP A 79 -2.30 2.52 2.78
N ILE A 80 -2.23 1.24 3.17
CA ILE A 80 -1.15 0.76 4.03
C ILE A 80 0.22 0.81 3.33
N GLU A 81 0.28 0.51 2.03
CA GLU A 81 1.49 0.64 1.21
C GLU A 81 2.00 2.10 1.17
N ALA A 82 1.11 3.02 0.82
CA ALA A 82 1.44 4.44 0.78
C ALA A 82 1.88 4.97 2.15
N SER A 83 1.29 4.47 3.24
CA SER A 83 1.69 4.90 4.58
C SER A 83 3.19 4.68 4.82
N TRP A 84 3.76 3.53 4.42
CA TRP A 84 5.18 3.27 4.68
C TRP A 84 6.09 3.83 3.58
N LEU A 85 5.66 3.88 2.32
CA LEU A 85 6.44 4.48 1.22
C LEU A 85 6.58 6.01 1.34
N LEU A 86 5.52 6.71 1.75
CA LEU A 86 5.58 8.15 2.01
C LEU A 86 6.51 8.45 3.19
N HIS A 87 6.45 7.60 4.22
CA HIS A 87 7.34 7.71 5.37
C HIS A 87 8.80 7.46 4.98
N GLU A 88 9.08 6.39 4.23
CA GLU A 88 10.41 6.09 3.71
C GLU A 88 10.95 7.25 2.88
N THR A 89 10.12 7.82 2.00
CA THR A 89 10.50 8.98 1.19
C THR A 89 10.93 10.16 2.07
N ALA A 90 10.16 10.49 3.11
CA ALA A 90 10.51 11.56 4.04
C ALA A 90 11.81 11.27 4.81
N LEU A 91 12.03 10.02 5.24
CA LEU A 91 13.26 9.58 5.89
C LEU A 91 14.48 9.73 4.97
N VAL A 92 14.35 9.30 3.71
CA VAL A 92 15.40 9.36 2.68
C VAL A 92 15.74 10.81 2.30
N ILE A 93 14.75 11.71 2.24
CA ILE A 93 14.99 13.14 2.06
C ILE A 93 15.80 13.72 3.23
N GLY A 94 15.63 13.20 4.45
CA GLY A 94 16.40 13.58 5.64
C GLY A 94 16.11 14.99 6.15
N ASP A 95 14.99 15.58 5.74
CA ASP A 95 14.57 16.93 6.11
C ASP A 95 13.56 16.88 7.26
N LYS A 96 13.89 17.53 8.38
CA LYS A 96 13.08 17.46 9.61
C LYS A 96 11.69 18.08 9.43
N ASP A 97 11.57 19.12 8.62
CA ASP A 97 10.29 19.79 8.40
C ASP A 97 9.38 18.90 7.54
N VAL A 98 9.96 18.17 6.58
CA VAL A 98 9.25 17.18 5.76
C VAL A 98 8.77 16.01 6.62
N LEU A 99 9.61 15.49 7.51
CA LEU A 99 9.22 14.42 8.43
C LEU A 99 8.09 14.86 9.36
N GLN A 100 8.21 16.03 10.00
CA GLN A 100 7.18 16.57 10.89
C GLN A 100 5.82 16.75 10.19
N TRP A 101 5.84 17.07 8.90
CA TRP A 101 4.64 17.19 8.08
C TRP A 101 4.03 15.83 7.69
N ILE A 102 4.86 14.86 7.28
CA ILE A 102 4.38 13.60 6.71
C ILE A 102 3.99 12.57 7.78
N GLU A 103 4.70 12.52 8.91
CA GLU A 103 4.44 11.52 9.95
C GLU A 103 2.97 11.50 10.46
N PRO A 104 2.30 12.64 10.73
CA PRO A 104 0.87 12.63 11.08
C PRO A 104 -0.01 12.04 9.99
N VAL A 105 0.29 12.32 8.71
CA VAL A 105 -0.48 11.79 7.57
C VAL A 105 -0.32 10.29 7.48
N VAL A 106 0.90 9.78 7.56
CA VAL A 106 1.23 8.35 7.54
C VAL A 106 0.43 7.59 8.61
N LYS A 107 0.44 8.09 9.85
CA LYS A 107 -0.32 7.47 10.96
C LYS A 107 -1.82 7.44 10.68
N ASN A 108 -2.38 8.52 10.14
CA ASN A 108 -3.82 8.59 9.87
C ASN A 108 -4.24 7.68 8.70
N VAL A 109 -3.43 7.63 7.64
CA VAL A 109 -3.67 6.74 6.49
C VAL A 109 -3.58 5.28 6.91
N ALA A 110 -2.58 4.91 7.72
CA ALA A 110 -2.49 3.56 8.25
C ALA A 110 -3.70 3.16 9.11
N VAL A 111 -4.18 4.07 9.97
CA VAL A 111 -5.40 3.82 10.77
C VAL A 111 -6.63 3.67 9.87
N ALA A 112 -6.72 4.42 8.77
CA ALA A 112 -7.79 4.25 7.80
C ALA A 112 -7.68 2.89 7.07
N ALA A 113 -6.47 2.46 6.72
CA ALA A 113 -6.23 1.14 6.13
C ALA A 113 -6.68 -0.01 7.05
N ASP A 114 -6.51 0.14 8.37
CA ASP A 114 -6.93 -0.84 9.38
C ASP A 114 -8.44 -1.10 9.41
N GLU A 115 -9.27 -0.26 8.78
CA GLU A 115 -10.68 -0.58 8.56
C GLU A 115 -10.89 -1.85 7.72
N GLY A 116 -9.89 -2.24 6.92
CA GLY A 116 -9.85 -3.48 6.16
C GLY A 116 -9.15 -4.64 6.87
N LEU A 117 -8.59 -4.44 8.05
CA LEU A 117 -7.87 -5.47 8.81
C LEU A 117 -8.87 -6.43 9.51
N LEU A 118 -8.64 -7.73 9.37
CA LEU A 118 -9.40 -8.79 10.04
C LEU A 118 -8.68 -9.31 11.28
N ASP A 119 -9.43 -9.96 12.17
CA ASP A 119 -8.92 -10.47 13.46
C ASP A 119 -7.75 -11.47 13.30
N ASP A 120 -7.76 -12.25 12.22
CA ASP A 120 -6.71 -13.23 11.89
C ASP A 120 -5.43 -12.59 11.31
N GLY A 121 -5.44 -11.27 11.10
CA GLY A 121 -4.34 -10.48 10.55
C GLY A 121 -4.35 -10.35 9.04
N SER A 122 -5.30 -10.96 8.33
CA SER A 122 -5.48 -10.72 6.90
C SER A 122 -6.17 -9.37 6.65
N MET A 123 -6.00 -8.81 5.45
CA MET A 123 -6.59 -7.54 5.05
C MET A 123 -7.43 -7.73 3.77
N ILE A 124 -8.67 -7.26 3.81
CA ILE A 124 -9.59 -7.29 2.66
C ILE A 124 -9.13 -6.32 1.57
N TYR A 125 -9.61 -6.53 0.35
CA TYR A 125 -9.13 -5.80 -0.81
C TYR A 125 -9.59 -4.33 -0.84
N GLU A 126 -10.88 -4.09 -1.09
CA GLU A 126 -11.41 -2.74 -1.35
C GLU A 126 -12.88 -2.59 -0.95
N ARG A 127 -13.30 -1.34 -0.71
CA ARG A 127 -14.69 -0.97 -0.42
C ARG A 127 -15.17 0.18 -1.30
N TRP A 128 -16.37 0.05 -1.86
CA TRP A 128 -17.09 1.08 -2.61
C TRP A 128 -18.11 1.77 -1.70
N THR A 129 -17.91 3.06 -1.40
CA THR A 129 -18.71 3.81 -0.41
C THR A 129 -20.05 4.29 -0.94
N ASP A 130 -20.20 4.40 -2.26
CA ASP A 130 -21.44 4.79 -2.95
C ASP A 130 -22.46 3.64 -3.04
N THR A 131 -21.98 2.41 -3.16
CA THR A 131 -22.81 1.20 -3.26
C THR A 131 -22.83 0.36 -1.98
N GLY A 132 -21.90 0.59 -1.06
CA GLY A 132 -21.68 -0.24 0.12
C GLY A 132 -21.05 -1.61 -0.16
N LYS A 133 -20.69 -1.89 -1.43
CA LYS A 133 -20.04 -3.15 -1.80
C LYS A 133 -18.63 -3.22 -1.21
N THR A 134 -18.24 -4.40 -0.73
CA THR A 134 -16.88 -4.69 -0.27
C THR A 134 -16.35 -5.92 -1.01
N ASP A 135 -15.17 -5.81 -1.63
CA ASP A 135 -14.42 -6.96 -2.12
C ASP A 135 -13.60 -7.52 -0.97
N ARG A 136 -14.05 -8.67 -0.43
CA ARG A 136 -13.43 -9.34 0.70
C ARG A 136 -12.36 -10.37 0.29
N SER A 137 -11.97 -10.39 -0.98
CA SER A 137 -10.85 -11.24 -1.41
C SER A 137 -9.56 -10.81 -0.70
N LEU A 138 -8.74 -11.80 -0.33
CA LEU A 138 -7.51 -11.60 0.43
C LEU A 138 -6.34 -11.78 -0.53
N GLN A 139 -6.01 -10.69 -1.24
CA GLN A 139 -5.00 -10.71 -2.30
C GLN A 139 -3.58 -10.68 -1.75
N TRP A 140 -2.69 -11.39 -2.43
CA TRP A 140 -1.31 -11.65 -1.99
C TRP A 140 -0.51 -10.37 -1.71
N TRP A 141 -0.56 -9.39 -2.61
CA TRP A 141 0.21 -8.15 -2.50
C TRP A 141 -0.27 -7.30 -1.32
N VAL A 142 -1.60 -7.21 -1.10
CA VAL A 142 -2.18 -6.51 0.05
C VAL A 142 -1.63 -7.06 1.36
N GLN A 143 -1.47 -8.39 1.46
CA GLN A 143 -0.91 -8.99 2.68
C GLN A 143 0.57 -8.65 2.86
N CYS A 144 1.34 -8.55 1.77
CA CYS A 144 2.75 -8.15 1.81
C CYS A 144 2.87 -6.73 2.38
N GLU A 145 2.10 -5.79 1.82
CA GLU A 145 2.14 -4.39 2.24
C GLU A 145 1.61 -4.18 3.65
N ASN A 146 0.61 -4.97 4.05
CA ASN A 146 0.10 -4.96 5.41
C ASN A 146 1.17 -5.35 6.44
N ILE A 147 2.01 -6.34 6.12
CA ILE A 147 3.14 -6.75 6.99
C ILE A 147 4.16 -5.61 7.12
N ILE A 148 4.59 -5.02 6.00
CA ILE A 148 5.61 -3.96 6.00
C ILE A 148 5.07 -2.71 6.72
N GLY A 149 3.85 -2.28 6.41
CA GLY A 149 3.24 -1.09 7.01
C GLY A 149 3.14 -1.21 8.52
N HIS A 150 2.70 -2.35 9.04
CA HIS A 150 2.64 -2.59 10.48
C HIS A 150 4.01 -2.65 11.15
N VAL A 151 5.03 -3.22 10.49
CA VAL A 151 6.41 -3.18 11.01
C VAL A 151 6.95 -1.75 11.02
N ASN A 152 6.72 -0.96 9.98
CA ASN A 152 7.07 0.45 9.92
C ASN A 152 6.41 1.25 11.06
N LEU A 153 5.13 0.98 11.34
CA LEU A 153 4.40 1.61 12.45
C LEU A 153 5.01 1.30 13.82
N TRP A 154 5.37 0.04 14.03
CA TRP A 154 6.04 -0.40 15.25
C TRP A 154 7.39 0.30 15.42
N GLN A 155 8.26 0.26 14.40
CA GLN A 155 9.63 0.78 14.48
C GLN A 155 9.70 2.29 14.73
N HIS A 156 8.86 3.06 14.03
CA HIS A 156 9.04 4.51 13.96
C HIS A 156 8.05 5.30 14.81
N PHE A 157 6.94 4.70 15.23
CA PHE A 157 5.90 5.39 15.98
C PHE A 157 5.59 4.75 17.34
N GLY A 158 6.39 3.77 17.79
CA GLY A 158 6.25 3.14 19.11
C GLY A 158 4.93 2.38 19.30
N LYS A 159 4.31 1.93 18.21
CA LYS A 159 3.05 1.18 18.24
C LYS A 159 3.31 -0.29 18.50
N GLU A 160 3.56 -0.67 19.75
CA GLU A 160 3.93 -2.04 20.15
C GLU A 160 2.95 -3.12 19.64
N ALA A 161 1.65 -2.80 19.59
CA ALA A 161 0.64 -3.72 19.06
C ALA A 161 0.85 -4.06 17.56
N CYS A 162 1.45 -3.16 16.79
CA CYS A 162 1.63 -3.35 15.34
C CYS A 162 2.59 -4.49 15.01
N LEU A 163 3.60 -4.77 15.84
CA LEU A 163 4.45 -5.95 15.64
C LEU A 163 3.65 -7.25 15.78
N SER A 164 2.73 -7.30 16.76
CA SER A 164 1.84 -8.45 16.92
C SER A 164 0.85 -8.58 15.75
N ILE A 165 0.40 -7.47 15.17
CA ILE A 165 -0.43 -7.47 13.97
C ILE A 165 0.35 -8.02 12.77
N ALA A 166 1.57 -7.51 12.53
CA ALA A 166 2.44 -7.98 11.45
C ALA A 166 2.72 -9.50 11.58
N ALA A 167 2.95 -9.99 12.79
CA ALA A 167 3.14 -11.42 13.05
C ALA A 167 1.90 -12.25 12.72
N ARG A 168 0.69 -11.77 13.04
CA ARG A 168 -0.57 -12.43 12.63
C ARG A 168 -0.74 -12.42 11.13
N CYS A 169 -0.49 -11.29 10.47
CA CYS A 169 -0.56 -11.17 9.02
C CYS A 169 0.42 -12.12 8.32
N TRP A 170 1.66 -12.22 8.80
CA TRP A 170 2.63 -13.19 8.31
C TRP A 170 2.15 -14.63 8.52
N ASN A 171 1.60 -14.94 9.69
CA ASN A 171 1.09 -16.29 9.97
C ASN A 171 -0.07 -16.65 9.02
N TYR A 172 -0.99 -15.72 8.76
CA TYR A 172 -2.05 -15.89 7.77
C TYR A 172 -1.45 -16.16 6.38
N THR A 173 -0.58 -15.26 5.91
CA THR A 173 0.04 -15.33 4.59
C THR A 173 0.76 -16.65 4.37
N LYS A 174 1.61 -17.05 5.32
CA LYS A 174 2.36 -18.31 5.29
C LYS A 174 1.46 -19.55 5.24
N THR A 175 0.32 -19.51 5.92
CA THR A 175 -0.58 -20.68 6.05
C THR A 175 -1.62 -20.78 4.94
N ARG A 176 -2.01 -19.65 4.35
CA ARG A 176 -3.12 -19.59 3.39
C ARG A 176 -2.67 -19.27 1.97
N LEU A 177 -1.71 -18.36 1.79
CA LEU A 177 -1.32 -17.86 0.47
C LEU A 177 -0.09 -18.57 -0.11
N VAL A 178 0.88 -18.98 0.71
CA VAL A 178 2.07 -19.67 0.21
C VAL A 178 1.71 -21.06 -0.32
N ASP A 179 1.96 -21.30 -1.61
CA ASP A 179 1.81 -22.62 -2.21
C ASP A 179 3.07 -23.46 -1.97
N GLN A 180 3.05 -24.22 -0.88
CA GLN A 180 4.16 -25.11 -0.52
C GLN A 180 4.34 -26.30 -1.48
N LYS A 181 3.36 -26.60 -2.32
CA LYS A 181 3.41 -27.73 -3.25
C LYS A 181 4.08 -27.34 -4.56
N ASN A 182 3.68 -26.20 -5.15
CA ASN A 182 4.15 -25.79 -6.47
C ASN A 182 5.04 -24.53 -6.44
N GLY A 183 5.43 -24.05 -5.25
CA GLY A 183 6.27 -22.87 -5.05
C GLY A 183 5.52 -21.56 -5.27
N GLU A 184 6.07 -20.43 -4.79
CA GLU A 184 5.41 -19.12 -4.90
C GLU A 184 4.04 -19.08 -4.16
N TRP A 185 3.22 -18.05 -4.33
CA TRP A 185 2.00 -17.74 -3.58
C TRP A 185 0.78 -17.73 -4.52
N TYR A 186 -0.38 -18.18 -4.03
CA TYR A 186 -1.64 -18.01 -4.74
C TYR A 186 -1.98 -16.53 -4.93
N TRP A 187 -2.76 -16.20 -5.96
CA TRP A 187 -3.20 -14.82 -6.19
C TRP A 187 -4.00 -14.26 -5.01
N SER A 188 -4.97 -15.04 -4.52
CA SER A 188 -5.79 -14.65 -3.38
C SER A 188 -6.45 -15.85 -2.72
N ILE A 189 -7.01 -15.59 -1.54
CA ILE A 189 -8.11 -16.38 -0.98
C ILE A 189 -9.42 -15.65 -1.29
N ASN A 190 -10.40 -16.36 -1.83
CA ASN A 190 -11.73 -15.84 -2.13
C ASN A 190 -12.52 -15.59 -0.85
N GLU A 191 -13.61 -14.82 -0.95
CA GLU A 191 -14.49 -14.52 0.20
C GLU A 191 -15.08 -15.77 0.86
N ASP A 192 -15.31 -16.84 0.10
CA ASP A 192 -15.79 -18.14 0.61
C ASP A 192 -14.69 -18.99 1.28
N GLY A 193 -13.45 -18.47 1.37
CA GLY A 193 -12.29 -19.12 1.95
C GLY A 193 -11.55 -20.08 1.01
N SER A 194 -12.02 -20.25 -0.24
CA SER A 194 -11.35 -21.08 -1.25
C SER A 194 -10.10 -20.39 -1.82
N VAL A 195 -9.14 -21.19 -2.27
CA VAL A 195 -7.96 -20.68 -2.96
C VAL A 195 -8.34 -20.25 -4.38
N ASN A 196 -7.87 -19.07 -4.80
CA ASN A 196 -8.03 -18.63 -6.18
C ASN A 196 -7.09 -19.42 -7.11
N HIS A 197 -7.69 -20.24 -7.97
CA HIS A 197 -7.01 -21.00 -9.02
C HIS A 197 -7.30 -20.47 -10.43
N SER A 198 -8.12 -19.42 -10.56
CA SER A 198 -8.48 -18.83 -11.84
C SER A 198 -7.45 -17.81 -12.32
N ASP A 199 -6.88 -17.02 -11.39
CA ASP A 199 -5.88 -16.02 -11.71
C ASP A 199 -4.47 -16.61 -11.78
N ASP A 200 -3.63 -15.94 -12.56
CA ASP A 200 -2.27 -16.38 -12.83
C ASP A 200 -1.43 -16.46 -11.55
N LYS A 201 -0.57 -17.47 -11.46
CA LYS A 201 0.44 -17.54 -10.40
C LYS A 201 1.61 -16.59 -10.65
N ALA A 202 1.93 -16.37 -11.91
CA ALA A 202 2.85 -15.34 -12.37
C ALA A 202 2.34 -14.86 -13.73
N GLY A 203 2.28 -13.56 -13.92
CA GLY A 203 1.68 -12.96 -15.11
C GLY A 203 1.93 -11.46 -15.16
N PHE A 204 1.23 -10.79 -16.06
CA PHE A 204 1.42 -9.36 -16.29
C PHE A 204 1.22 -8.52 -15.01
N TRP A 205 0.30 -8.94 -14.15
CA TRP A 205 -0.07 -8.27 -12.90
C TRP A 205 0.44 -8.98 -11.63
N LYS A 206 1.20 -10.07 -11.78
CA LYS A 206 1.77 -10.79 -10.65
C LYS A 206 3.20 -11.20 -10.95
N CYS A 207 4.11 -10.43 -10.37
CA CYS A 207 5.55 -10.63 -10.47
C CYS A 207 6.14 -10.84 -9.06
N PRO A 208 7.37 -11.33 -8.91
CA PRO A 208 7.96 -11.60 -7.60
C PRO A 208 8.36 -10.32 -6.84
N TYR A 209 7.73 -9.18 -7.12
CA TYR A 209 8.12 -7.89 -6.57
C TYR A 209 7.61 -7.70 -5.14
N HIS A 210 6.30 -7.67 -4.88
CA HIS A 210 5.79 -7.35 -3.53
C HIS A 210 6.22 -8.36 -2.47
N ASN A 211 6.18 -9.66 -2.77
CA ASN A 211 6.53 -10.71 -1.80
C ASN A 211 8.04 -10.78 -1.56
N THR A 212 8.87 -10.60 -2.59
CA THR A 212 10.32 -10.50 -2.41
C THR A 212 10.69 -9.22 -1.67
N ARG A 213 10.11 -8.06 -2.05
CA ARG A 213 10.33 -6.78 -1.37
C ARG A 213 9.96 -6.88 0.10
N MET A 214 8.81 -7.48 0.43
CA MET A 214 8.42 -7.73 1.81
C MET A 214 9.48 -8.53 2.57
N CYS A 215 9.95 -9.65 2.02
CA CYS A 215 11.01 -10.43 2.67
C CYS A 215 12.29 -9.59 2.91
N LEU A 216 12.73 -8.83 1.91
CA LEU A 216 13.94 -8.01 1.99
C LEU A 216 13.78 -6.84 2.97
N GLU A 217 12.67 -6.12 2.92
CA GLU A 217 12.32 -5.04 3.85
C GLU A 217 12.32 -5.54 5.30
N ILE A 218 11.70 -6.69 5.57
CA ILE A 218 11.70 -7.27 6.92
C ILE A 218 13.10 -7.67 7.36
N MET A 219 13.93 -8.23 6.46
CA MET A 219 15.32 -8.58 6.77
C MET A 219 16.20 -7.35 7.02
N GLU A 220 15.98 -6.23 6.34
CA GLU A 220 16.74 -5.00 6.53
C GLU A 220 16.36 -4.28 7.84
N ARG A 221 15.12 -4.45 8.27
CA ARG A 221 14.53 -3.79 9.45
C ARG A 221 14.79 -4.52 10.77
N MET A 222 15.21 -5.79 10.75
CA MET A 222 15.34 -6.66 11.92
C MET A 222 16.79 -7.04 12.27
#